data_AF-A0A316W363-F1
#
_entry.id   AF-A0A316W363-F1
#
_cell.length_a   1.000
_cell.length_b   1.000
_cell.length_c   1.000
_cell.angle_alpha   90.00
_cell.angle_beta   90.00
_cell.angle_gamma   90.00
#
_symmetry.space_group_name_H-M   'P 1'
#
loop_
_entity.id
_entity.type
_entity.pdbx_description
1 polymer ?
#
loop_
_entity_poly.entity_id
_entity_poly.type
_entity_poly.pdbx_seq_one_letter_code
_entity_poly.pdbx_strand_id
1 'polypeptide(L)'
;MSSAALLNFGASTSRACAATTRTGTGAFGVLKTSRGAAAQPKAERSFHCCPPQMKAPVKKAAQKTRVVRKSGTVAERPRGSGPRRANTAGTHTKQAPFYELSIVRSNLPVLDAQVYAEGNVGRAYAWNEQITKFSRETLLPHRIQQDIPRTILRSTTLQLQSALDQAVASVDSPRHLLVGGPSTGKSHILLQAVSYALGKGYIVAYIKSGINLIRGTSAFVYAPKLQVYAQSFLERRIAESLRVQELLAEVPVIESPLREQTKGAYFGSCKTLASFAASDKTLPVPRSAAFALLLQSLSQQTKVPFLLAIDEAQALYMQSAYTDVDHKPLQAWELSLPRTLLSAMQQGPQRGALMGAIGMSSTQWYPTPALLRSIDRPDLDPAAMGLKRSLPYNPYTHEEELNEKHAKESRWSALDVPPLTDVEARGLWEVKRREGGYWSTPNDELFISKYLESAGNIGAFSKSLVRTSL
;
A
#
# COMPACT_ATOMS: atom_id res chain seq x y z
N MET A 1 -17.01 37.36 46.55
CA MET A 1 -18.16 38.25 46.81
C MET A 1 -18.69 38.69 45.45
N SER A 2 -19.93 38.46 45.00
CA SER A 2 -21.10 37.71 45.52
C SER A 2 -21.79 37.08 44.28
N SER A 3 -22.35 35.86 44.30
CA SER A 3 -23.80 35.57 44.46
C SER A 3 -24.75 36.64 43.88
N ALA A 4 -25.82 36.38 43.11
CA ALA A 4 -26.42 35.18 42.47
C ALA A 4 -27.46 35.68 41.39
N ALA A 5 -28.40 34.97 40.74
CA ALA A 5 -28.92 33.59 40.82
C ALA A 5 -29.69 33.16 39.52
N LEU A 6 -29.88 31.83 39.36
CA LEU A 6 -31.07 31.09 38.85
C LEU A 6 -32.06 31.68 37.80
N LEU A 7 -32.37 30.89 36.76
CA LEU A 7 -33.65 30.12 36.69
C LEU A 7 -33.65 28.99 35.64
N ASN A 8 -34.33 27.89 35.95
CA ASN A 8 -34.55 26.70 35.12
C ASN A 8 -35.97 26.69 34.53
N PHE A 9 -36.15 26.16 33.31
CA PHE A 9 -37.32 25.40 32.82
C PHE A 9 -36.99 24.87 31.40
N GLY A 10 -37.36 23.66 30.96
CA GLY A 10 -38.05 22.55 31.65
C GLY A 10 -37.93 21.26 30.82
N ALA A 11 -38.20 20.11 31.43
CA ALA A 11 -38.16 18.81 30.75
C ALA A 11 -39.53 18.40 30.19
N SER A 12 -39.55 17.61 29.11
CA SER A 12 -40.73 16.83 28.71
C SER A 12 -40.38 15.38 28.42
N THR A 13 -40.77 14.48 29.31
CA THR A 13 -40.75 13.03 29.11
C THR A 13 -42.14 12.53 28.75
N SER A 14 -42.28 11.67 27.74
CA SER A 14 -43.50 10.88 27.52
C SER A 14 -43.21 9.37 27.48
N ARG A 15 -43.50 8.73 28.61
CA ARG A 15 -44.02 7.35 28.69
C ARG A 15 -45.37 7.28 27.95
N ALA A 16 -45.95 6.15 27.55
CA ALA A 16 -45.54 4.74 27.39
C ALA A 16 -46.68 4.03 26.62
N CYS A 17 -46.53 2.75 26.26
CA CYS A 17 -47.58 1.75 26.48
C CYS A 17 -47.06 0.33 26.26
N ALA A 18 -47.59 -0.63 27.03
CA ALA A 18 -47.21 -2.04 27.01
C ALA A 18 -48.44 -2.93 26.88
N ALA A 19 -48.32 -4.03 26.11
CA ALA A 19 -49.26 -5.14 25.97
C ALA A 19 -48.66 -6.16 24.98
N THR A 20 -48.81 -7.49 25.06
CA THR A 20 -49.31 -8.39 26.12
C THR A 20 -48.72 -9.79 25.86
N THR A 21 -48.54 -10.58 26.92
CA THR A 21 -48.11 -11.99 26.88
C THR A 21 -49.00 -12.90 26.02
N ARG A 22 -48.41 -13.92 25.37
CA ARG A 22 -49.13 -15.19 25.17
C ARG A 22 -48.22 -16.42 25.21
N THR A 23 -48.48 -17.27 26.18
CA THR A 23 -47.94 -18.62 26.33
C THR A 23 -48.60 -19.58 25.32
N GLY A 24 -47.85 -20.56 24.82
CA GLY A 24 -48.34 -21.56 23.87
C GLY A 24 -47.60 -22.89 24.01
N THR A 25 -48.06 -23.72 24.95
CA THR A 25 -47.61 -25.12 25.11
C THR A 25 -48.07 -25.99 23.94
N GLY A 26 -47.21 -26.89 23.45
CA GLY A 26 -47.56 -27.82 22.38
C GLY A 26 -46.53 -28.94 22.22
N ALA A 27 -46.56 -29.93 23.12
CA ALA A 27 -45.81 -31.17 22.96
C ALA A 27 -46.69 -32.21 22.23
N PHE A 28 -46.14 -32.92 21.23
CA PHE A 28 -46.49 -34.30 20.85
C PHE A 28 -45.51 -34.77 19.75
N GLY A 29 -45.15 -36.07 19.72
CA GLY A 29 -44.35 -36.63 18.62
C GLY A 29 -43.23 -37.61 18.99
N VAL A 30 -43.42 -38.47 19.98
CA VAL A 30 -42.51 -39.62 20.19
C VAL A 30 -42.79 -40.67 19.11
N LEU A 31 -41.75 -41.10 18.38
CA LEU A 31 -41.79 -42.34 17.60
C LEU A 31 -40.46 -43.10 17.74
N LYS A 32 -40.51 -44.18 18.53
CA LYS A 32 -39.45 -45.19 18.65
C LYS A 32 -39.82 -46.39 17.78
N THR A 33 -38.92 -46.82 16.90
CA THR A 33 -38.72 -48.18 16.34
C THR A 33 -37.57 -48.08 15.33
N SER A 34 -36.69 -49.06 15.09
CA SER A 34 -36.27 -50.24 15.87
C SER A 34 -34.97 -50.80 15.26
N ARG A 35 -34.25 -51.64 16.03
CA ARG A 35 -33.00 -52.35 15.71
C ARG A 35 -32.80 -52.79 14.24
N GLY A 36 -31.55 -52.68 13.76
CA GLY A 36 -31.00 -53.45 12.64
C GLY A 36 -29.47 -53.29 12.59
N ALA A 37 -28.71 -54.39 12.73
CA ALA A 37 -27.25 -54.35 12.81
C ALA A 37 -26.61 -54.81 11.48
N ALA A 38 -25.56 -54.12 11.02
CA ALA A 38 -24.61 -54.67 10.05
C ALA A 38 -23.25 -53.93 10.06
N ALA A 39 -22.18 -54.74 10.08
CA ALA A 39 -20.77 -54.53 9.73
C ALA A 39 -20.17 -53.14 9.36
N GLN A 40 -18.96 -52.90 9.89
CA GLN A 40 -17.97 -51.95 9.31
C GLN A 40 -17.47 -52.44 7.94
N PRO A 41 -16.77 -51.59 7.17
CA PRO A 41 -15.31 -51.79 7.17
C PRO A 41 -14.47 -50.51 7.32
N LYS A 42 -13.32 -50.66 7.96
CA LYS A 42 -12.20 -49.71 7.90
C LYS A 42 -11.56 -49.77 6.50
N ALA A 43 -11.10 -48.64 5.99
CA ALA A 43 -10.19 -48.58 4.83
C ALA A 43 -9.02 -47.64 5.16
N GLU A 44 -7.91 -48.24 5.57
CA GLU A 44 -6.65 -47.55 5.84
C GLU A 44 -6.01 -47.11 4.52
N ARG A 45 -5.60 -45.83 4.42
CA ARG A 45 -4.89 -45.31 3.24
C ARG A 45 -3.39 -45.51 3.41
N SER A 46 -2.84 -46.48 2.69
CA SER A 46 -1.41 -46.73 2.63
C SER A 46 -0.69 -45.71 1.75
N PHE A 47 0.50 -45.28 2.17
CA PHE A 47 1.38 -44.43 1.38
C PHE A 47 2.14 -45.28 0.35
N HIS A 48 2.36 -44.74 -0.85
CA HIS A 48 3.25 -45.33 -1.85
C HIS A 48 4.40 -44.37 -2.16
N CYS A 49 5.61 -44.79 -1.78
CA CYS A 49 6.85 -44.14 -2.17
C CYS A 49 7.33 -44.70 -3.52
N CYS A 50 7.56 -43.85 -4.51
CA CYS A 50 8.21 -44.26 -5.75
C CYS A 50 9.75 -44.40 -5.56
N PRO A 51 10.36 -45.53 -5.91
CA PRO A 51 11.82 -45.66 -5.97
C PRO A 51 12.39 -45.07 -7.29
N PRO A 52 13.68 -44.71 -7.32
CA PRO A 52 14.32 -44.06 -8.47
C PRO A 52 14.62 -45.04 -9.62
N GLN A 53 14.36 -44.64 -10.86
CA GLN A 53 14.66 -45.44 -12.05
C GLN A 53 16.15 -45.38 -12.46
N MET A 54 16.70 -46.54 -12.79
CA MET A 54 18.09 -46.72 -13.25
C MET A 54 18.29 -46.36 -14.73
N LYS A 55 19.54 -46.09 -15.09
CA LYS A 55 19.98 -45.73 -16.45
C LYS A 55 19.95 -46.93 -17.40
N ALA A 56 19.55 -46.68 -18.66
CA ALA A 56 19.69 -47.59 -19.80
C ALA A 56 20.47 -46.90 -20.95
N PRO A 57 21.12 -47.66 -21.87
CA PRO A 57 22.32 -47.17 -22.56
C PRO A 57 22.10 -46.35 -23.84
N VAL A 58 23.08 -45.48 -24.12
CA VAL A 58 23.14 -44.60 -25.30
C VAL A 58 23.39 -45.40 -26.58
N LYS A 59 22.41 -45.41 -27.50
CA LYS A 59 22.63 -45.84 -28.89
C LYS A 59 23.13 -44.68 -29.75
N LYS A 60 24.22 -44.90 -30.49
CA LYS A 60 24.85 -43.91 -31.38
C LYS A 60 23.91 -43.54 -32.53
N ALA A 61 23.63 -42.25 -32.71
CA ALA A 61 22.88 -41.75 -33.86
C ALA A 61 23.80 -41.60 -35.08
N ALA A 62 23.36 -42.12 -36.23
CA ALA A 62 24.10 -42.01 -37.49
C ALA A 62 24.07 -40.59 -38.07
N GLN A 63 25.20 -40.15 -38.63
CA GLN A 63 25.30 -38.89 -39.35
C GLN A 63 24.43 -38.94 -40.62
N LYS A 64 23.48 -38.01 -40.77
CA LYS A 64 22.77 -37.77 -42.04
C LYS A 64 23.32 -36.53 -42.73
N THR A 65 23.45 -36.64 -44.04
CA THR A 65 24.10 -35.68 -44.94
C THR A 65 23.35 -34.36 -45.07
N ARG A 66 24.12 -33.28 -45.24
CA ARG A 66 23.62 -31.90 -45.33
C ARG A 66 23.07 -31.62 -46.74
N VAL A 67 21.76 -31.77 -46.91
CA VAL A 67 21.07 -31.32 -48.15
C VAL A 67 20.74 -29.83 -48.04
N VAL A 68 21.37 -29.02 -48.89
CA VAL A 68 21.04 -27.59 -49.03
C VAL A 68 19.81 -27.46 -49.94
N ARG A 69 18.67 -27.03 -49.38
CA ARG A 69 17.53 -26.54 -50.17
C ARG A 69 17.40 -25.03 -50.01
N LYS A 70 17.56 -24.30 -51.11
CA LYS A 70 17.09 -22.92 -51.26
C LYS A 70 15.60 -22.95 -51.62
N SER A 71 14.73 -22.46 -50.75
CA SER A 71 13.39 -21.99 -51.13
C SER A 71 12.91 -21.00 -50.08
N GLY A 72 12.51 -19.80 -50.51
CA GLY A 72 12.09 -18.74 -49.62
C GLY A 72 10.68 -18.93 -49.11
N THR A 73 10.51 -19.01 -47.79
CA THR A 73 9.33 -18.56 -47.07
C THR A 73 9.80 -17.87 -45.79
N VAL A 74 9.17 -16.74 -45.44
CA VAL A 74 9.53 -15.99 -44.22
C VAL A 74 8.97 -16.75 -43.02
N ALA A 75 9.74 -17.70 -42.50
CA ALA A 75 9.43 -18.36 -41.25
C ALA A 75 9.57 -17.36 -40.09
N GLU A 76 8.47 -17.05 -39.40
CA GLU A 76 8.52 -16.29 -38.16
C GLU A 76 9.41 -17.02 -37.15
N ARG A 77 10.55 -16.40 -36.80
CA ARG A 77 11.41 -16.93 -35.74
C ARG A 77 10.63 -16.88 -34.42
N PRO A 78 10.60 -17.96 -33.62
CA PRO A 78 10.02 -17.90 -32.29
C PRO A 78 10.74 -16.81 -31.49
N ARG A 79 9.96 -15.88 -30.91
CA ARG A 79 10.51 -14.77 -30.12
C ARG A 79 11.19 -15.34 -28.88
N GLY A 80 12.52 -15.45 -28.92
CA GLY A 80 13.32 -15.89 -27.79
C GLY A 80 13.10 -15.00 -26.56
N SER A 81 13.34 -15.57 -25.38
CA SER A 81 13.19 -14.95 -24.05
C SER A 81 14.26 -13.89 -23.74
N GLY A 82 14.66 -13.10 -24.73
CA GLY A 82 15.46 -11.89 -24.53
C GLY A 82 14.61 -10.73 -23.98
N PRO A 83 15.24 -9.67 -23.45
CA PRO A 83 14.52 -8.49 -22.98
C PRO A 83 13.67 -7.92 -24.11
N ARG A 84 12.36 -7.73 -23.86
CA ARG A 84 11.44 -7.10 -24.81
C ARG A 84 12.04 -5.79 -25.30
N ARG A 85 12.23 -5.64 -26.62
CA ARG A 85 12.55 -4.34 -27.22
C ARG A 85 11.55 -3.31 -26.69
N ALA A 86 12.06 -2.21 -26.13
CA ALA A 86 11.23 -1.11 -25.67
C ALA A 86 10.32 -0.64 -26.82
N ASN A 87 9.06 -0.34 -26.51
CA ASN A 87 8.06 0.05 -27.51
C ASN A 87 8.53 1.27 -28.32
N THR A 88 8.89 1.07 -29.58
CA THR A 88 9.28 2.12 -30.54
C THR A 88 8.12 3.03 -30.96
N ALA A 89 6.90 2.78 -30.46
CA ALA A 89 5.75 3.67 -30.63
C ALA A 89 5.98 5.10 -30.07
N GLY A 90 6.96 5.28 -29.17
CA GLY A 90 7.35 6.60 -28.63
C GLY A 90 8.50 7.29 -29.38
N THR A 91 9.01 6.73 -30.49
CA THR A 91 10.17 7.29 -31.19
C THR A 91 9.77 8.22 -32.33
N HIS A 92 8.72 7.86 -33.10
CA HIS A 92 8.22 8.69 -34.22
C HIS A 92 7.55 9.98 -33.75
N THR A 93 6.98 9.99 -32.55
CA THR A 93 6.34 11.19 -31.98
C THR A 93 7.34 12.29 -31.62
N LYS A 94 8.57 11.94 -31.25
CA LYS A 94 9.61 12.90 -30.83
C LYS A 94 10.36 13.57 -31.99
N GLN A 95 9.98 13.28 -33.24
CA GLN A 95 10.59 13.80 -34.46
C GLN A 95 9.66 14.77 -35.22
N ALA A 96 8.48 15.08 -34.66
CA ALA A 96 7.55 16.03 -35.26
C ALA A 96 8.08 17.47 -35.14
N PRO A 97 7.86 18.35 -36.14
CA PRO A 97 8.38 19.72 -36.13
C PRO A 97 7.78 20.61 -35.01
N PHE A 98 6.65 20.21 -34.43
CA PHE A 98 5.98 20.90 -33.33
C PHE A 98 6.34 20.34 -31.94
N TYR A 99 7.20 19.31 -31.87
CA TYR A 99 7.60 18.72 -30.60
C TYR A 99 8.87 19.37 -30.07
N GLU A 100 8.74 20.22 -29.06
CA GLU A 100 9.89 20.77 -28.34
C GLU A 100 10.53 19.67 -27.48
N LEU A 101 11.75 19.27 -27.83
CA LEU A 101 12.58 18.39 -27.00
C LEU A 101 12.79 19.01 -25.62
N SER A 102 12.82 18.16 -24.58
CA SER A 102 13.09 18.62 -23.23
C SER A 102 14.58 18.93 -23.04
N ILE A 103 14.98 20.15 -23.43
CA ILE A 103 16.38 20.59 -23.54
C ILE A 103 16.95 21.03 -22.18
N VAL A 104 16.12 21.61 -21.30
CA VAL A 104 16.58 22.29 -20.08
C VAL A 104 16.23 21.49 -18.83
N ARG A 105 17.25 21.15 -18.04
CA ARG A 105 17.07 20.68 -16.67
C ARG A 105 16.68 21.86 -15.80
N SER A 106 15.51 21.81 -15.18
CA SER A 106 15.06 22.86 -14.27
C SER A 106 15.93 22.85 -12.99
N ASN A 107 16.69 23.92 -12.77
CA ASN A 107 17.44 24.13 -11.52
C ASN A 107 16.43 24.49 -10.41
N LEU A 108 15.78 23.48 -9.84
CA LEU A 108 14.80 23.64 -8.77
C LEU A 108 15.51 23.69 -7.40
N PRO A 109 15.04 24.51 -6.45
CA PRO A 109 15.49 24.48 -5.06
C PRO A 109 15.19 23.11 -4.42
N VAL A 110 16.02 22.69 -3.47
CA VAL A 110 15.85 21.41 -2.75
C VAL A 110 14.73 21.52 -1.71
N LEU A 111 13.94 20.46 -1.56
CA LEU A 111 12.89 20.34 -0.55
C LEU A 111 13.49 19.89 0.80
N ASP A 112 13.88 20.88 1.61
CA ASP A 112 14.37 20.67 2.98
C ASP A 112 13.31 21.01 4.04
N ALA A 113 13.47 20.51 5.26
CA ALA A 113 12.49 20.65 6.35
C ALA A 113 12.12 22.11 6.70
N GLN A 114 12.96 23.09 6.36
CA GLN A 114 12.70 24.53 6.58
C GLN A 114 11.86 25.19 5.46
N VAL A 115 11.76 24.55 4.29
CA VAL A 115 11.07 25.09 3.10
C VAL A 115 9.54 24.98 3.23
N TYR A 116 9.08 24.10 4.10
CA TYR A 116 7.69 23.79 4.37
C TYR A 116 6.99 24.93 5.13
N ALA A 117 6.51 25.92 4.37
CA ALA A 117 5.81 27.10 4.87
C ALA A 117 4.68 27.53 3.91
N GLU A 118 3.66 28.22 4.42
CA GLU A 118 2.48 28.66 3.65
C GLU A 118 2.85 29.52 2.43
N GLY A 119 3.81 30.44 2.58
CA GLY A 119 4.30 31.28 1.47
C GLY A 119 5.05 30.54 0.35
N ASN A 120 5.31 29.23 0.52
CA ASN A 120 5.92 28.37 -0.49
C ASN A 120 4.91 27.42 -1.18
N VAL A 121 3.62 27.48 -0.84
CA VAL A 121 2.59 26.64 -1.46
C VAL A 121 2.50 26.93 -2.97
N GLY A 122 2.35 25.87 -3.76
CA GLY A 122 2.36 25.90 -5.21
C GLY A 122 3.75 25.98 -5.84
N ARG A 123 4.82 26.31 -5.10
CA ARG A 123 6.19 26.26 -5.65
C ARG A 123 6.67 24.82 -5.80
N ALA A 124 7.52 24.62 -6.80
CA ALA A 124 8.10 23.33 -7.12
C ALA A 124 9.54 23.20 -6.63
N TYR A 125 9.87 22.00 -6.16
CA TYR A 125 11.14 21.67 -5.52
C TYR A 125 11.70 20.35 -6.07
N ALA A 126 13.03 20.26 -6.13
CA ALA A 126 13.74 19.01 -6.28
C ALA A 126 13.69 18.23 -4.96
N TRP A 127 13.68 16.90 -5.03
CA TRP A 127 13.79 16.07 -3.83
C TRP A 127 15.21 16.10 -3.26
N ASN A 128 15.34 16.06 -1.94
CA ASN A 128 16.63 15.95 -1.24
C ASN A 128 17.37 14.64 -1.62
N GLU A 129 18.70 14.64 -1.53
CA GLU A 129 19.50 13.43 -1.72
C GLU A 129 19.14 12.29 -0.79
N GLN A 130 18.76 12.56 0.47
CA GLN A 130 18.39 11.55 1.45
C GLN A 130 17.19 10.73 0.98
N ILE A 131 16.10 11.40 0.59
CA ILE A 131 14.93 10.73 0.01
C ILE A 131 15.29 10.08 -1.33
N THR A 132 16.22 10.64 -2.12
CA THR A 132 16.69 10.00 -3.37
C THR A 132 17.47 8.71 -3.12
N LYS A 133 18.34 8.65 -2.10
CA LYS A 133 19.07 7.44 -1.66
C LYS A 133 18.07 6.42 -1.10
N PHE A 134 17.29 6.82 -0.09
CA PHE A 134 16.23 6.02 0.51
C PHE A 134 15.25 5.44 -0.52
N SER A 135 14.94 6.18 -1.59
CA SER A 135 13.95 5.79 -2.59
C SER A 135 14.48 4.99 -3.79
N ARG A 136 15.80 4.96 -4.00
CA ARG A 136 16.45 3.91 -4.82
C ARG A 136 16.31 2.55 -4.14
N GLU A 137 16.42 2.51 -2.82
CA GLU A 137 16.37 1.28 -2.02
C GLU A 137 14.92 0.87 -1.65
N THR A 138 14.04 1.81 -1.30
CA THR A 138 12.59 1.58 -1.06
C THR A 138 11.73 1.52 -2.33
N LEU A 139 12.35 1.67 -3.50
CA LEU A 139 11.73 1.65 -4.83
C LEU A 139 10.60 2.69 -4.98
N LEU A 140 10.89 3.91 -5.42
CA LEU A 140 9.88 4.95 -5.79
C LEU A 140 8.64 4.42 -6.54
N PRO A 141 7.44 4.99 -6.33
CA PRO A 141 6.32 4.92 -7.28
C PRO A 141 6.82 5.10 -8.72
N HIS A 142 6.45 4.19 -9.63
CA HIS A 142 7.01 4.12 -10.99
C HIS A 142 6.81 5.43 -11.79
N ARG A 143 5.84 6.27 -11.41
CA ARG A 143 5.58 7.60 -11.99
C ARG A 143 6.54 8.72 -11.53
N ILE A 144 7.31 8.48 -10.46
CA ILE A 144 8.32 9.40 -9.89
C ILE A 144 9.73 9.05 -10.42
N GLN A 145 9.88 7.95 -11.16
CA GLN A 145 11.09 7.63 -11.93
C GLN A 145 11.16 8.50 -13.21
N GLN A 146 11.30 9.82 -13.01
CA GLN A 146 11.71 10.79 -14.02
C GLN A 146 13.20 11.07 -13.85
N ASP A 147 13.89 11.50 -14.91
CA ASP A 147 15.35 11.73 -14.89
C ASP A 147 15.79 12.75 -13.83
N ILE A 148 14.89 13.67 -13.46
CA ILE A 148 14.97 14.50 -12.25
C ILE A 148 13.63 14.35 -11.50
N PRO A 149 13.60 13.69 -10.35
CA PRO A 149 12.39 13.62 -9.55
C PRO A 149 12.15 14.99 -8.89
N ARG A 150 10.92 15.48 -8.97
CA ARG A 150 10.48 16.77 -8.41
C ARG A 150 9.11 16.64 -7.76
N THR A 151 8.70 17.66 -7.03
CA THR A 151 7.41 17.72 -6.34
C THR A 151 6.96 19.17 -6.16
N ILE A 152 5.70 19.39 -5.76
CA ILE A 152 5.11 20.72 -5.57
C ILE A 152 4.52 20.79 -4.18
N LEU A 153 4.87 21.82 -3.41
CA LEU A 153 4.33 22.01 -2.08
C LEU A 153 2.82 22.29 -2.17
N ARG A 154 2.00 21.57 -1.40
CA ARG A 154 0.54 21.73 -1.40
C ARG A 154 0.05 22.14 -0.02
N SER A 155 -1.10 22.79 0.07
CA SER A 155 -1.72 23.15 1.36
C SER A 155 -1.94 21.92 2.26
N THR A 156 -2.35 20.79 1.68
CA THR A 156 -2.51 19.51 2.39
C THR A 156 -1.21 18.89 2.89
N THR A 157 -0.05 19.26 2.34
CA THR A 157 1.22 18.72 2.84
C THR A 157 1.63 19.45 4.12
N LEU A 158 1.40 20.76 4.20
CA LEU A 158 1.55 21.55 5.43
C LEU A 158 0.69 20.98 6.58
N GLN A 159 -0.55 20.59 6.31
CA GLN A 159 -1.43 19.93 7.30
C GLN A 159 -0.82 18.63 7.84
N LEU A 160 -0.22 17.79 6.98
CA LEU A 160 0.49 16.60 7.43
C LEU A 160 1.76 16.92 8.23
N GLN A 161 2.47 18.01 7.92
CA GLN A 161 3.64 18.42 8.71
C GLN A 161 3.24 18.92 10.09
N SER A 162 2.19 19.75 10.19
CA SER A 162 1.67 20.16 11.50
C SER A 162 1.23 18.96 12.33
N ALA A 163 0.63 17.93 11.71
CA ALA A 163 0.32 16.68 12.38
C ALA A 163 1.58 15.91 12.82
N LEU A 164 2.65 15.85 12.00
CA LEU A 164 3.92 15.22 12.38
C LEU A 164 4.61 15.93 13.54
N ASP A 165 4.67 17.27 13.52
CA ASP A 165 5.27 18.04 14.61
C ASP A 165 4.45 17.91 15.91
N GLN A 166 3.11 17.88 15.81
CA GLN A 166 2.23 17.57 16.94
C GLN A 166 2.46 16.14 17.47
N ALA A 167 2.69 15.15 16.60
CA ALA A 167 2.94 13.74 16.94
C ALA A 167 4.18 13.48 17.82
N VAL A 168 5.07 14.47 17.96
CA VAL A 168 6.24 14.41 18.84
C VAL A 168 5.91 14.91 20.24
N ALA A 169 4.88 15.76 20.38
CA ALA A 169 4.42 16.37 21.62
C ALA A 169 3.16 15.70 22.20
N SER A 170 2.32 15.08 21.38
CA SER A 170 1.12 14.35 21.81
C SER A 170 1.44 12.92 22.27
N VAL A 171 0.67 12.43 23.25
CA VAL A 171 0.71 11.02 23.70
C VAL A 171 -0.04 10.12 22.70
N ASP A 172 -1.11 10.64 22.10
CA ASP A 172 -1.81 9.96 21.01
C ASP A 172 -1.09 10.22 19.68
N SER A 173 -0.75 9.14 18.97
CA SER A 173 -0.19 9.23 17.61
C SER A 173 -1.27 9.59 16.58
N PRO A 174 -1.10 10.65 15.77
CA PRO A 174 -2.05 10.98 14.72
C PRO A 174 -2.03 9.90 13.62
N ARG A 175 -3.23 9.53 13.17
CA ARG A 175 -3.47 8.46 12.19
C ARG A 175 -4.25 9.03 11.00
N HIS A 176 -3.56 9.46 9.96
CA HIS A 176 -4.18 10.14 8.81
C HIS A 176 -4.20 9.26 7.55
N LEU A 177 -5.38 9.07 6.96
CA LEU A 177 -5.58 8.36 5.71
C LEU A 177 -5.90 9.35 4.58
N LEU A 178 -4.99 9.48 3.62
CA LEU A 178 -5.15 10.38 2.48
C LEU A 178 -6.25 9.88 1.54
N VAL A 179 -7.27 10.72 1.42
CA VAL A 179 -8.56 10.47 0.78
C VAL A 179 -8.73 11.41 -0.42
N GLY A 180 -9.63 11.07 -1.35
CA GLY A 180 -9.95 11.89 -2.52
C GLY A 180 -9.87 11.10 -3.83
N GLY A 181 -10.15 11.76 -4.95
CA GLY A 181 -10.32 11.12 -6.25
C GLY A 181 -9.09 10.38 -6.84
N PRO A 182 -9.28 9.67 -7.96
CA PRO A 182 -8.19 8.99 -8.64
C PRO A 182 -7.16 9.99 -9.21
N SER A 183 -5.87 9.73 -8.97
CA SER A 183 -4.74 10.53 -9.46
C SER A 183 -4.63 11.98 -8.94
N THR A 184 -5.25 12.34 -7.81
CA THR A 184 -5.11 13.67 -7.16
C THR A 184 -3.76 13.95 -6.48
N GLY A 185 -2.83 12.99 -6.51
CA GLY A 185 -1.48 13.16 -5.97
C GLY A 185 -1.23 12.63 -4.55
N LYS A 186 -2.19 11.92 -3.94
CA LYS A 186 -2.10 11.28 -2.61
C LYS A 186 -0.73 10.64 -2.31
N SER A 187 -0.24 9.76 -3.18
CA SER A 187 1.09 9.11 -3.06
C SER A 187 2.28 10.09 -3.00
N HIS A 188 2.20 11.23 -3.70
CA HIS A 188 3.26 12.25 -3.69
C HIS A 188 3.22 13.08 -2.40
N ILE A 189 2.02 13.34 -1.88
CA ILE A 189 1.80 14.03 -0.60
C ILE A 189 2.34 13.16 0.55
N LEU A 190 2.03 11.86 0.55
CA LEU A 190 2.61 10.90 1.49
C LEU A 190 4.15 10.85 1.40
N LEU A 191 4.71 10.90 0.18
CA LEU A 191 6.16 10.96 -0.01
C LEU A 191 6.78 12.28 0.49
N GLN A 192 6.06 13.41 0.42
CA GLN A 192 6.50 14.69 1.00
C GLN A 192 6.55 14.62 2.53
N ALA A 193 5.56 13.97 3.17
CA ALA A 193 5.58 13.73 4.61
C ALA A 193 6.74 12.81 5.03
N VAL A 194 7.02 11.76 4.25
CA VAL A 194 8.21 10.90 4.44
C VAL A 194 9.51 11.70 4.32
N SER A 195 9.63 12.58 3.31
CA SER A 195 10.82 13.43 3.13
C SER A 195 11.01 14.41 4.29
N TYR A 196 9.92 15.00 4.81
CA TYR A 196 9.95 15.87 5.99
C TYR A 196 10.42 15.11 7.24
N ALA A 197 9.84 13.93 7.49
CA ALA A 197 10.17 13.09 8.63
C ALA A 197 11.65 12.63 8.62
N LEU A 198 12.19 12.24 7.46
CA LEU A 198 13.61 11.93 7.31
C LEU A 198 14.49 13.16 7.63
N GLY A 199 14.14 14.34 7.11
CA GLY A 199 14.86 15.59 7.39
C GLY A 199 14.79 16.06 8.84
N LYS A 200 13.82 15.57 9.62
CA LYS A 200 13.68 15.81 11.07
C LYS A 200 14.27 14.69 11.95
N GLY A 201 14.87 13.65 11.36
CA GLY A 201 15.47 12.54 12.12
C GLY A 201 14.48 11.52 12.65
N TYR A 202 13.41 11.21 11.90
CA TYR A 202 12.49 10.12 12.22
C TYR A 202 13.00 8.79 11.68
N ILE A 203 12.66 7.69 12.34
CA ILE A 203 12.71 6.36 11.72
C ILE A 203 11.47 6.24 10.83
N VAL A 204 11.65 5.85 9.56
CA VAL A 204 10.53 5.78 8.59
C VAL A 204 10.41 4.39 7.96
N ALA A 205 9.27 3.75 8.17
CA ALA A 205 8.84 2.56 7.46
C ALA A 205 7.88 2.97 6.32
N TYR A 206 8.41 3.12 5.09
CA TYR A 206 7.59 3.45 3.92
C TYR A 206 7.25 2.21 3.09
N ILE A 207 5.95 1.92 2.96
CA ILE A 207 5.39 0.87 2.11
C ILE A 207 4.76 1.55 0.90
N LYS A 208 5.46 1.45 -0.23
CA LYS A 208 5.14 2.12 -1.49
C LYS A 208 3.90 1.60 -2.23
N SER A 209 3.35 0.44 -1.84
CA SER A 209 2.10 -0.10 -2.40
C SER A 209 1.65 -1.29 -1.57
N GLY A 210 0.57 -1.12 -0.80
CA GLY A 210 -0.12 -2.20 -0.11
C GLY A 210 -0.65 -3.26 -1.07
N ILE A 211 -1.06 -2.88 -2.29
CA ILE A 211 -1.52 -3.83 -3.30
C ILE A 211 -0.42 -4.84 -3.66
N ASN A 212 0.85 -4.44 -3.71
CA ASN A 212 1.95 -5.38 -3.96
C ASN A 212 2.05 -6.50 -2.89
N LEU A 213 1.57 -6.27 -1.66
CA LEU A 213 1.54 -7.28 -0.60
C LEU A 213 0.50 -8.37 -0.86
N ILE A 214 -0.60 -8.04 -1.55
CA ILE A 214 -1.73 -8.93 -1.77
C ILE A 214 -1.84 -9.47 -3.22
N ARG A 215 -1.02 -8.99 -4.17
CA ARG A 215 -1.16 -9.29 -5.61
C ARG A 215 -0.81 -10.74 -6.02
N GLY A 216 -0.33 -11.60 -5.12
CA GLY A 216 0.04 -12.98 -5.50
C GLY A 216 1.38 -13.10 -6.25
N THR A 217 2.17 -12.02 -6.38
CA THR A 217 3.35 -11.99 -7.28
C THR A 217 4.65 -12.53 -6.68
N SER A 218 4.71 -12.79 -5.37
CA SER A 218 5.90 -13.31 -4.67
C SER A 218 5.60 -14.61 -3.94
N ALA A 219 6.62 -15.47 -3.80
CA ALA A 219 6.48 -16.73 -3.07
C ALA A 219 6.05 -16.52 -1.60
N PHE A 220 5.21 -17.42 -1.12
CA PHE A 220 4.66 -17.45 0.23
C PHE A 220 4.71 -18.88 0.77
N VAL A 221 4.78 -19.06 2.09
CA VAL A 221 4.85 -20.38 2.76
C VAL A 221 4.00 -20.35 4.02
N TYR A 222 3.13 -21.35 4.21
CA TYR A 222 2.36 -21.46 5.45
C TYR A 222 3.27 -21.78 6.65
N ALA A 223 3.15 -21.00 7.72
CA ALA A 223 3.94 -21.13 8.94
C ALA A 223 3.04 -21.64 10.09
N PRO A 224 2.95 -22.96 10.35
CA PRO A 224 1.98 -23.53 11.29
C PRO A 224 2.15 -23.04 12.73
N LYS A 225 3.39 -22.73 13.15
CA LYS A 225 3.68 -22.14 14.48
C LYS A 225 3.09 -20.74 14.69
N LEU A 226 2.93 -19.97 13.61
CA LEU A 226 2.46 -18.58 13.64
C LEU A 226 1.03 -18.44 13.12
N GLN A 227 0.47 -19.49 12.50
CA GLN A 227 -0.82 -19.51 11.81
C GLN A 227 -0.95 -18.33 10.82
N VAL A 228 0.09 -18.13 10.00
CA VAL A 228 0.15 -17.13 8.91
C VAL A 228 0.87 -17.67 7.69
N TYR A 229 0.62 -17.04 6.55
CA TYR A 229 1.41 -17.24 5.35
C TYR A 229 2.59 -16.25 5.31
N ALA A 230 3.81 -16.76 5.48
CA ALA A 230 5.06 -15.99 5.53
C ALA A 230 5.45 -15.46 4.14
N GLN A 231 5.59 -14.14 4.00
CA GLN A 231 5.89 -13.44 2.73
C GLN A 231 7.35 -13.02 2.65
N SER A 232 8.24 -14.00 2.86
CA SER A 232 9.65 -13.78 3.21
C SER A 232 10.50 -12.98 2.20
N PHE A 233 10.06 -12.85 0.94
CA PHE A 233 10.72 -11.98 -0.06
C PHE A 233 10.36 -10.49 0.13
N LEU A 234 9.11 -10.20 0.48
CA LEU A 234 8.63 -8.84 0.71
C LEU A 234 9.10 -8.33 2.08
N GLU A 235 9.06 -9.19 3.11
CA GLU A 235 9.58 -8.90 4.46
C GLU A 235 11.05 -8.48 4.39
N ARG A 236 11.85 -9.25 3.65
CA ARG A 236 13.26 -8.96 3.41
C ARG A 236 13.45 -7.57 2.80
N ARG A 237 12.69 -7.20 1.75
CA ARG A 237 12.83 -5.90 1.07
C ARG A 237 12.51 -4.71 1.99
N ILE A 238 11.52 -4.86 2.87
CA ILE A 238 11.16 -3.83 3.85
C ILE A 238 12.21 -3.79 4.99
N ALA A 239 12.77 -4.94 5.39
CA ALA A 239 13.88 -4.98 6.33
C ALA A 239 15.18 -4.38 5.75
N GLU A 240 15.46 -4.59 4.45
CA GLU A 240 16.61 -4.01 3.73
C GLU A 240 16.56 -2.49 3.73
N SER A 241 15.40 -1.87 3.49
CA SER A 241 15.25 -0.41 3.52
C SER A 241 15.26 0.19 4.92
N LEU A 242 14.77 -0.55 5.93
CA LEU A 242 14.90 -0.14 7.32
C LEU A 242 16.37 -0.17 7.76
N ARG A 243 17.11 -1.24 7.44
CA ARG A 243 18.53 -1.45 7.82
C ARG A 243 19.46 -0.29 7.45
N VAL A 244 19.14 0.48 6.41
CA VAL A 244 19.89 1.66 5.95
C VAL A 244 19.87 2.79 6.99
N GLN A 245 18.82 2.89 7.81
CA GLN A 245 18.63 3.97 8.77
C GLN A 245 19.50 3.77 10.01
N GLU A 246 20.39 4.72 10.28
CA GLU A 246 21.36 4.60 11.36
C GLU A 246 20.72 4.68 12.76
N LEU A 247 19.66 5.47 12.88
CA LEU A 247 18.85 5.67 14.10
C LEU A 247 18.27 4.37 14.69
N LEU A 248 18.13 3.30 13.88
CA LEU A 248 17.75 1.97 14.38
C LEU A 248 18.76 1.38 15.38
N ALA A 249 19.98 1.91 15.46
CA ALA A 249 20.98 1.48 16.43
C ALA A 249 20.55 1.81 17.88
N GLU A 250 19.91 2.97 18.08
CA GLU A 250 19.56 3.53 19.40
C GLU A 250 18.35 2.84 20.05
N VAL A 251 17.52 2.20 19.23
CA VAL A 251 16.30 1.51 19.65
C VAL A 251 16.63 0.10 20.15
N PRO A 252 16.37 -0.23 21.42
CA PRO A 252 16.50 -1.59 21.93
C PRO A 252 15.36 -2.46 21.40
N VAL A 253 15.62 -3.74 21.21
CA VAL A 253 14.57 -4.72 20.89
C VAL A 253 13.82 -5.08 22.17
N ILE A 254 12.49 -5.18 22.10
CA ILE A 254 11.69 -5.74 23.21
C ILE A 254 12.11 -7.21 23.43
N GLU A 255 12.19 -7.64 24.69
CA GLU A 255 12.51 -9.03 25.02
C GLU A 255 11.62 -10.01 24.25
N SER A 256 12.24 -10.92 23.49
CA SER A 256 11.51 -11.71 22.48
C SER A 256 11.67 -13.23 22.63
N PRO A 257 10.60 -14.00 22.38
CA PRO A 257 10.63 -15.47 22.38
C PRO A 257 11.29 -16.07 21.12
N LEU A 258 11.98 -15.28 20.28
CA LEU A 258 12.72 -15.78 19.11
C LEU A 258 13.80 -16.82 19.46
N ARG A 259 14.20 -16.89 20.74
CA ARG A 259 15.24 -17.76 21.28
C ARG A 259 15.13 -19.22 20.80
N GLU A 260 13.91 -19.75 20.69
CA GLU A 260 13.66 -21.10 20.17
C GLU A 260 13.89 -21.26 18.66
N GLN A 261 13.59 -20.24 17.86
CA GLN A 261 13.64 -20.32 16.40
C GLN A 261 15.00 -19.88 15.83
N THR A 262 15.76 -19.09 16.57
CA THR A 262 17.07 -18.53 16.15
C THR A 262 18.28 -19.20 16.82
N LYS A 263 18.09 -20.36 17.46
CA LYS A 263 19.12 -21.07 18.24
C LYS A 263 19.77 -20.20 19.33
N GLY A 264 18.97 -19.41 20.04
CA GLY A 264 19.43 -18.60 21.16
C GLY A 264 20.07 -17.25 20.82
N ALA A 265 20.01 -16.79 19.56
CA ALA A 265 20.51 -15.48 19.19
C ALA A 265 19.77 -14.34 19.92
N TYR A 266 20.52 -13.50 20.64
CA TYR A 266 20.03 -12.28 21.28
C TYR A 266 20.28 -11.08 20.36
N PHE A 267 19.24 -10.29 20.09
CA PHE A 267 19.33 -9.07 19.29
C PHE A 267 19.24 -7.86 20.21
N GLY A 268 20.38 -7.24 20.53
CA GLY A 268 20.42 -6.09 21.47
C GLY A 268 19.88 -4.77 20.89
N SER A 269 19.74 -4.67 19.56
CA SER A 269 19.34 -3.43 18.86
C SER A 269 18.50 -3.74 17.61
N CYS A 270 17.50 -2.90 17.33
CA CYS A 270 16.65 -3.03 16.14
C CYS A 270 17.45 -3.07 14.82
N LYS A 271 18.60 -2.40 14.74
CA LYS A 271 19.50 -2.46 13.56
C LYS A 271 20.04 -3.87 13.31
N THR A 272 20.40 -4.60 14.38
CA THR A 272 20.87 -6.00 14.27
C THR A 272 19.76 -6.93 13.80
N LEU A 273 18.54 -6.73 14.32
CA LEU A 273 17.37 -7.51 13.96
C LEU A 273 16.90 -7.22 12.52
N ALA A 274 16.92 -5.96 12.08
CA ALA A 274 16.71 -5.57 10.69
C ALA A 274 17.73 -6.24 9.76
N SER A 275 19.01 -6.28 10.15
CA SER A 275 20.06 -6.96 9.37
C SER A 275 19.87 -8.47 9.28
N PHE A 276 19.31 -9.10 10.32
CA PHE A 276 18.92 -10.51 10.32
C PHE A 276 17.76 -10.74 9.34
N ALA A 277 16.65 -10.00 9.47
CA ALA A 277 15.50 -10.14 8.58
C ALA A 277 15.83 -9.85 7.09
N ALA A 278 16.76 -8.91 6.84
CA ALA A 278 17.28 -8.59 5.51
C ALA A 278 18.18 -9.69 4.90
N SER A 279 18.74 -10.61 5.71
CA SER A 279 19.72 -11.58 5.22
C SER A 279 19.09 -12.69 4.38
N ASP A 280 19.66 -12.98 3.21
CA ASP A 280 19.31 -14.11 2.34
C ASP A 280 19.21 -15.45 3.07
N LYS A 281 20.08 -15.66 4.06
CA LYS A 281 20.27 -16.94 4.75
C LYS A 281 19.17 -17.28 5.76
N THR A 282 18.32 -16.32 6.15
CA THR A 282 17.23 -16.60 7.11
C THR A 282 16.08 -17.36 6.45
N LEU A 283 15.62 -18.41 7.12
CA LEU A 283 14.44 -19.16 6.69
C LEU A 283 13.16 -18.28 6.74
N PRO A 284 12.12 -18.59 5.93
CA PRO A 284 10.90 -17.78 5.87
C PRO A 284 10.20 -17.53 7.21
N VAL A 285 10.06 -18.58 8.05
CA VAL A 285 9.36 -18.50 9.33
C VAL A 285 10.05 -17.57 10.35
N PRO A 286 11.35 -17.75 10.68
CA PRO A 286 12.03 -16.84 11.61
C PRO A 286 12.23 -15.43 11.02
N ARG A 287 12.27 -15.25 9.69
CA ARG A 287 12.25 -13.91 9.08
C ARG A 287 10.94 -13.18 9.39
N SER A 288 9.81 -13.88 9.24
CA SER A 288 8.48 -13.33 9.53
C SER A 288 8.31 -12.97 11.00
N ALA A 289 8.71 -13.87 11.91
CA ALA A 289 8.71 -13.61 13.35
C ALA A 289 9.65 -12.44 13.73
N ALA A 290 10.84 -12.34 13.14
CA ALA A 290 11.73 -11.21 13.34
C ALA A 290 11.10 -9.90 12.84
N PHE A 291 10.54 -9.87 11.62
CA PHE A 291 9.88 -8.68 11.10
C PHE A 291 8.71 -8.21 11.97
N ALA A 292 7.94 -9.14 12.55
CA ALA A 292 6.89 -8.81 13.51
C ALA A 292 7.42 -8.13 14.77
N LEU A 293 8.47 -8.69 15.38
CA LEU A 293 9.12 -8.12 16.56
C LEU A 293 9.86 -6.81 16.26
N LEU A 294 10.33 -6.60 15.03
CA LEU A 294 10.89 -5.33 14.57
C LEU A 294 9.84 -4.22 14.66
N LEU A 295 8.69 -4.41 13.99
CA LEU A 295 7.64 -3.39 13.97
C LEU A 295 7.01 -3.18 15.36
N GLN A 296 6.89 -4.24 16.16
CA GLN A 296 6.45 -4.11 17.55
C GLN A 296 7.46 -3.33 18.42
N SER A 297 8.78 -3.53 18.21
CA SER A 297 9.80 -2.74 18.93
C SER A 297 9.79 -1.27 18.50
N LEU A 298 9.50 -0.98 17.23
CA LEU A 298 9.35 0.38 16.73
C LEU A 298 8.05 1.07 17.16
N SER A 299 6.96 0.32 17.40
CA SER A 299 5.70 0.90 17.90
C SER A 299 5.78 1.26 19.39
N GLN A 300 6.41 0.42 20.22
CA GLN A 300 6.43 0.61 21.68
C GLN A 300 7.51 1.59 22.19
N GLN A 301 8.58 1.82 21.41
CA GLN A 301 9.68 2.70 21.83
C GLN A 301 9.30 4.19 21.80
N THR A 302 9.95 4.97 22.67
CA THR A 302 9.71 6.41 22.86
C THR A 302 10.93 7.29 22.56
N LYS A 303 12.09 6.69 22.26
CA LYS A 303 13.38 7.40 22.11
C LYS A 303 13.43 8.26 20.85
N VAL A 304 12.99 7.71 19.73
CA VAL A 304 13.08 8.32 18.38
C VAL A 304 11.68 8.32 17.78
N PRO A 305 11.20 9.40 17.14
CA PRO A 305 9.87 9.37 16.53
C PRO A 305 9.84 8.39 15.35
N PHE A 306 8.79 7.56 15.29
CA PHE A 306 8.57 6.56 14.25
C PHE A 306 7.41 6.96 13.33
N LEU A 307 7.65 6.94 12.02
CA LEU A 307 6.62 7.12 10.99
C LEU A 307 6.40 5.82 10.23
N LEU A 308 5.19 5.26 10.33
CA LEU A 308 4.73 4.17 9.46
C LEU A 308 3.85 4.78 8.35
N ALA A 309 4.33 4.73 7.11
CA ALA A 309 3.71 5.35 5.95
C ALA A 309 3.33 4.28 4.91
N ILE A 310 2.03 4.12 4.60
CA ILE A 310 1.52 3.05 3.74
C ILE A 310 0.72 3.64 2.55
N ASP A 311 1.28 3.59 1.36
CA ASP A 311 0.54 3.88 0.13
C ASP A 311 -0.33 2.68 -0.26
N GLU A 312 -1.52 2.96 -0.81
CA GLU A 312 -2.57 1.97 -1.09
C GLU A 312 -2.98 1.13 0.16
N ALA A 313 -3.12 1.80 1.31
CA ALA A 313 -3.42 1.19 2.62
C ALA A 313 -4.73 0.39 2.65
N GLN A 314 -5.67 0.65 1.74
CA GLN A 314 -6.91 -0.12 1.65
C GLN A 314 -6.68 -1.61 1.37
N ALA A 315 -5.53 -1.97 0.79
CA ALA A 315 -5.14 -3.36 0.52
C ALA A 315 -5.01 -4.23 1.78
N LEU A 316 -4.94 -3.64 2.98
CA LEU A 316 -4.87 -4.38 4.25
C LEU A 316 -6.23 -4.94 4.71
N TYR A 317 -7.34 -4.46 4.13
CA TYR A 317 -8.72 -4.75 4.58
C TYR A 317 -9.56 -5.47 3.51
N MET A 318 -8.91 -6.27 2.67
CA MET A 318 -9.54 -6.94 1.52
C MET A 318 -8.95 -8.32 1.25
N GLN A 319 -9.60 -9.07 0.36
CA GLN A 319 -9.12 -10.35 -0.12
C GLN A 319 -7.85 -10.17 -0.96
N SER A 320 -6.92 -11.12 -0.84
CA SER A 320 -5.72 -11.19 -1.66
C SER A 320 -5.91 -12.07 -2.89
N ALA A 321 -4.97 -11.99 -3.84
CA ALA A 321 -4.87 -12.91 -4.96
C ALA A 321 -4.05 -14.17 -4.65
N TYR A 322 -3.61 -14.34 -3.40
CA TYR A 322 -3.04 -15.60 -2.94
C TYR A 322 -4.16 -16.61 -2.67
N THR A 323 -3.89 -17.90 -2.88
CA THR A 323 -4.85 -18.97 -2.61
C THR A 323 -4.26 -20.02 -1.69
N ASP A 324 -5.11 -20.59 -0.83
CA ASP A 324 -4.76 -21.80 -0.06
C ASP A 324 -4.72 -23.06 -0.96
N VAL A 325 -4.36 -24.20 -0.38
CA VAL A 325 -4.42 -25.55 -0.96
C VAL A 325 -5.82 -25.89 -1.49
N ASP A 326 -6.87 -25.41 -0.82
CA ASP A 326 -8.28 -25.52 -1.23
C ASP A 326 -8.67 -24.58 -2.39
N HIS A 327 -7.72 -23.85 -2.98
CA HIS A 327 -7.93 -22.79 -3.98
C HIS A 327 -8.83 -21.62 -3.52
N LYS A 328 -9.11 -21.50 -2.22
CA LYS A 328 -9.82 -20.35 -1.63
C LYS A 328 -8.88 -19.12 -1.60
N PRO A 329 -9.35 -17.93 -1.98
CA PRO A 329 -8.55 -16.71 -1.87
C PRO A 329 -8.30 -16.36 -0.39
N LEU A 330 -7.04 -16.14 -0.04
CA LEU A 330 -6.63 -15.76 1.31
C LEU A 330 -6.96 -14.30 1.58
N GLN A 331 -7.32 -13.98 2.82
CA GLN A 331 -7.50 -12.61 3.27
C GLN A 331 -6.16 -11.91 3.52
N ALA A 332 -6.14 -10.58 3.40
CA ALA A 332 -4.92 -9.81 3.69
C ALA A 332 -4.38 -10.13 5.09
N TRP A 333 -5.23 -10.18 6.12
CA TRP A 333 -4.83 -10.44 7.51
C TRP A 333 -4.34 -11.88 7.79
N GLU A 334 -4.50 -12.83 6.87
CA GLU A 334 -3.91 -14.17 6.96
C GLU A 334 -2.45 -14.19 6.48
N LEU A 335 -2.07 -13.19 5.68
CA LEU A 335 -0.70 -12.96 5.23
C LEU A 335 0.09 -12.27 6.35
N SER A 336 1.26 -12.83 6.67
CA SER A 336 2.22 -12.33 7.66
C SER A 336 2.43 -10.80 7.65
N LEU A 337 2.72 -10.21 6.49
CA LEU A 337 3.03 -8.79 6.37
C LEU A 337 1.84 -7.88 6.69
N PRO A 338 0.70 -7.96 5.97
CA PRO A 338 -0.47 -7.18 6.33
C PRO A 338 -0.92 -7.41 7.79
N ARG A 339 -0.89 -8.65 8.30
CA ARG A 339 -1.22 -8.94 9.71
C ARG A 339 -0.31 -8.19 10.69
N THR A 340 0.99 -8.19 10.41
CA THR A 340 1.98 -7.46 11.23
C THR A 340 1.72 -5.95 11.17
N LEU A 341 1.43 -5.43 9.99
CA LEU A 341 1.17 -4.00 9.79
C LEU A 341 -0.13 -3.57 10.48
N LEU A 342 -1.21 -4.35 10.37
CA LEU A 342 -2.45 -4.14 11.10
C LEU A 342 -2.20 -4.15 12.62
N SER A 343 -1.40 -5.10 13.13
CA SER A 343 -1.05 -5.14 14.56
C SER A 343 -0.27 -3.90 15.02
N ALA A 344 0.73 -3.47 14.24
CA ALA A 344 1.48 -2.25 14.51
C ALA A 344 0.61 -0.98 14.40
N MET A 345 -0.39 -0.97 13.51
CA MET A 345 -1.35 0.13 13.34
C MET A 345 -2.39 0.20 14.46
N GLN A 346 -2.89 -0.94 14.93
CA GLN A 346 -3.82 -1.03 16.05
C GLN A 346 -3.17 -0.46 17.33
N GLN A 347 -1.98 -0.95 17.66
CA GLN A 347 -1.15 -0.44 18.76
C GLN A 347 -0.83 1.05 18.54
N GLY A 348 -0.36 1.40 17.34
CA GLY A 348 0.17 2.72 17.01
C GLY A 348 1.58 2.95 17.58
N PRO A 349 2.37 3.88 17.01
CA PRO A 349 3.60 4.32 17.64
C PRO A 349 3.29 5.10 18.92
N GLN A 350 4.06 4.89 20.00
CA GLN A 350 3.99 5.73 21.20
C GLN A 350 4.56 7.14 20.96
N ARG A 351 5.41 7.32 19.95
CA ARG A 351 5.94 8.63 19.54
C ARG A 351 6.13 8.67 18.04
N GLY A 352 5.51 9.64 17.39
CA GLY A 352 5.41 9.71 15.93
C GLY A 352 4.01 9.34 15.42
N ALA A 353 3.90 9.00 14.13
CA ALA A 353 2.62 9.04 13.41
C ALA A 353 2.38 7.83 12.50
N LEU A 354 1.11 7.61 12.19
CA LEU A 354 0.65 6.66 11.18
C LEU A 354 0.06 7.43 9.99
N MET A 355 0.55 7.15 8.78
CA MET A 355 0.05 7.79 7.57
C MET A 355 -0.28 6.76 6.49
N GLY A 356 -1.48 6.86 5.93
CA GLY A 356 -1.97 6.00 4.85
C GLY A 356 -2.35 6.81 3.62
N ALA A 357 -2.48 6.16 2.47
CA ALA A 357 -3.15 6.74 1.31
C ALA A 357 -4.06 5.71 0.62
N ILE A 358 -5.25 6.12 0.19
CA ILE A 358 -6.16 5.25 -0.58
C ILE A 358 -5.77 5.25 -2.06
N GLY A 359 -5.41 4.07 -2.55
CA GLY A 359 -5.21 3.79 -3.98
C GLY A 359 -6.53 3.64 -4.72
N MET A 360 -6.62 4.27 -5.90
CA MET A 360 -7.79 4.17 -6.81
C MET A 360 -7.36 3.95 -8.28
N SER A 361 -6.11 3.55 -8.48
CA SER A 361 -5.51 3.31 -9.79
C SER A 361 -5.73 1.90 -10.34
N SER A 362 -6.12 0.94 -9.48
CA SER A 362 -6.51 -0.41 -9.90
C SER A 362 -8.01 -0.54 -9.94
N THR A 363 -8.52 -1.20 -10.98
CA THR A 363 -9.93 -1.60 -11.10
C THR A 363 -10.29 -2.83 -10.27
N GLN A 364 -9.29 -3.55 -9.76
CA GLN A 364 -9.48 -4.78 -8.96
C GLN A 364 -9.50 -4.52 -7.45
N TRP A 365 -8.68 -3.58 -6.96
CA TRP A 365 -8.42 -3.36 -5.53
C TRP A 365 -8.87 -1.95 -5.09
N TYR A 366 -10.17 -1.69 -5.22
CA TYR A 366 -10.82 -0.51 -4.67
C TYR A 366 -10.96 -0.59 -3.14
N PRO A 367 -11.10 0.53 -2.41
CA PRO A 367 -11.39 0.49 -0.97
C PRO A 367 -12.66 -0.30 -0.66
N THR A 368 -12.61 -1.08 0.41
CA THR A 368 -13.76 -1.88 0.88
C THR A 368 -14.78 -1.00 1.60
N PRO A 369 -16.09 -1.27 1.48
CA PRO A 369 -17.12 -0.50 2.18
C PRO A 369 -16.91 -0.48 3.70
N ALA A 370 -16.47 -1.58 4.31
CA ALA A 370 -16.05 -1.64 5.71
C ALA A 370 -15.00 -0.58 6.09
N LEU A 371 -13.97 -0.36 5.25
CA LEU A 371 -12.98 0.70 5.46
C LEU A 371 -13.63 2.09 5.29
N LEU A 372 -14.43 2.29 4.23
CA LEU A 372 -15.09 3.57 3.96
C LEU A 372 -16.07 3.98 5.08
N ARG A 373 -16.78 3.00 5.67
CA ARG A 373 -17.64 3.19 6.85
C ARG A 373 -16.82 3.53 8.09
N SER A 374 -15.62 2.97 8.27
CA SER A 374 -14.76 3.27 9.44
C SER A 374 -14.14 4.67 9.44
N ILE A 375 -14.17 5.36 8.29
CA ILE A 375 -13.64 6.72 8.12
C ILE A 375 -14.73 7.74 7.78
N ASP A 376 -16.00 7.34 7.86
CA ASP A 376 -17.20 8.14 7.52
C ASP A 376 -17.20 8.75 6.10
N ARG A 377 -16.67 8.02 5.10
CA ARG A 377 -16.56 8.47 3.69
C ARG A 377 -17.18 7.53 2.66
N PRO A 378 -18.52 7.38 2.66
CA PRO A 378 -19.24 6.59 1.66
C PRO A 378 -19.27 7.23 0.25
N ASP A 379 -18.99 8.54 0.13
CA ASP A 379 -18.80 9.26 -1.14
C ASP A 379 -17.67 8.66 -2.01
N LEU A 380 -16.72 7.97 -1.37
CA LEU A 380 -15.60 7.30 -2.00
C LEU A 380 -15.91 5.85 -2.42
N ASP A 381 -17.17 5.40 -2.37
CA ASP A 381 -17.56 4.11 -2.94
C ASP A 381 -17.28 4.14 -4.47
N PRO A 382 -16.48 3.20 -5.02
CA PRO A 382 -16.25 3.12 -6.46
C PRO A 382 -17.54 2.98 -7.28
N ALA A 383 -18.65 2.50 -6.71
CA ALA A 383 -19.96 2.51 -7.35
C ALA A 383 -20.54 3.94 -7.42
N ALA A 384 -20.48 4.70 -6.32
CA ALA A 384 -20.98 6.08 -6.27
C ALA A 384 -20.22 7.02 -7.23
N MET A 385 -18.90 6.81 -7.39
CA MET A 385 -18.09 7.54 -8.38
C MET A 385 -18.18 6.98 -9.82
N GLY A 386 -19.01 5.97 -10.08
CA GLY A 386 -19.13 5.35 -11.41
C GLY A 386 -17.89 4.60 -11.91
N LEU A 387 -16.90 4.36 -11.03
CA LEU A 387 -15.64 3.65 -11.33
C LEU A 387 -15.82 2.12 -11.38
N LYS A 388 -16.91 1.60 -10.84
CA LYS A 388 -17.29 0.19 -10.84
C LYS A 388 -18.77 0.06 -11.18
N ARG A 389 -19.11 -0.85 -12.10
CA ARG A 389 -20.50 -1.14 -12.51
C ARG A 389 -21.32 -1.94 -11.48
N SER A 390 -20.84 -2.04 -10.24
CA SER A 390 -21.62 -2.66 -9.16
C SER A 390 -22.65 -1.67 -8.64
N LEU A 391 -23.73 -2.20 -8.06
CA LEU A 391 -24.60 -1.41 -7.20
C LEU A 391 -23.77 -0.80 -6.03
N PRO A 392 -24.20 0.36 -5.50
CA PRO A 392 -23.65 0.88 -4.25
C PRO A 392 -23.88 -0.10 -3.10
N TYR A 393 -23.12 0.09 -2.02
CA TYR A 393 -23.25 -0.72 -0.80
C TYR A 393 -24.70 -0.92 -0.35
N ASN A 394 -25.07 -2.16 0.00
CA ASN A 394 -26.40 -2.52 0.48
C ASN A 394 -26.31 -3.58 1.59
N PRO A 395 -27.38 -3.80 2.38
CA PRO A 395 -27.36 -4.76 3.50
C PRO A 395 -27.11 -6.23 3.10
N TYR A 396 -27.12 -6.55 1.81
CA TYR A 396 -26.88 -7.89 1.26
C TYR A 396 -25.46 -8.06 0.67
N THR A 397 -24.62 -7.01 0.65
CA THR A 397 -23.22 -7.17 0.25
C THR A 397 -22.47 -7.93 1.33
N HIS A 398 -21.99 -9.12 0.99
CA HIS A 398 -21.21 -9.95 1.91
C HIS A 398 -19.86 -9.28 2.25
N GLU A 399 -19.70 -8.87 3.51
CA GLU A 399 -18.45 -8.36 4.06
C GLU A 399 -17.99 -9.24 5.22
N GLU A 400 -16.68 -9.30 5.46
CA GLU A 400 -16.13 -10.03 6.59
C GLU A 400 -16.05 -9.17 7.85
N GLU A 401 -16.62 -9.67 8.95
CA GLU A 401 -16.61 -8.99 10.24
C GLU A 401 -15.18 -8.65 10.74
N LEU A 402 -14.19 -9.49 10.44
CA LEU A 402 -12.80 -9.26 10.86
C LEU A 402 -12.18 -8.06 10.16
N ASN A 403 -12.48 -7.87 8.87
CA ASN A 403 -12.03 -6.69 8.12
C ASN A 403 -12.71 -5.41 8.67
N GLU A 404 -13.99 -5.47 9.06
CA GLU A 404 -14.68 -4.35 9.70
C GLU A 404 -14.12 -4.05 11.10
N LYS A 405 -13.81 -5.07 11.92
CA LYS A 405 -13.16 -4.92 13.22
C LYS A 405 -11.80 -4.24 13.07
N HIS A 406 -10.93 -4.76 12.20
CA HIS A 406 -9.62 -4.17 11.93
C HIS A 406 -9.68 -2.74 11.38
N ALA A 407 -10.66 -2.43 10.53
CA ALA A 407 -10.88 -1.07 10.03
C ALA A 407 -11.20 -0.11 11.20
N LYS A 408 -12.15 -0.45 12.07
CA LYS A 408 -12.51 0.34 13.26
C LYS A 408 -11.34 0.48 14.25
N GLU A 409 -10.64 -0.61 14.53
CA GLU A 409 -9.50 -0.63 15.47
C GLU A 409 -8.30 0.20 14.99
N SER A 410 -8.14 0.35 13.67
CA SER A 410 -7.06 1.17 13.10
C SER A 410 -7.24 2.68 13.35
N ARG A 411 -8.46 3.15 13.63
CA ARG A 411 -8.79 4.55 13.99
C ARG A 411 -8.23 5.58 13.00
N TRP A 412 -8.40 5.33 11.70
CA TRP A 412 -8.02 6.29 10.66
C TRP A 412 -8.90 7.55 10.71
N SER A 413 -8.28 8.72 10.71
CA SER A 413 -8.93 9.97 10.35
C SER A 413 -8.75 10.21 8.84
N ALA A 414 -9.83 10.50 8.12
CA ALA A 414 -9.76 10.87 6.72
C ALA A 414 -9.15 12.28 6.58
N LEU A 415 -8.16 12.42 5.67
CA LEU A 415 -7.65 13.73 5.25
C LEU A 415 -7.87 13.90 3.75
N ASP A 416 -8.72 14.85 3.37
CA ASP A 416 -9.03 15.12 1.97
C ASP A 416 -7.85 15.71 1.20
N VAL A 417 -7.58 15.13 0.03
CA VAL A 417 -6.69 15.68 -0.97
C VAL A 417 -7.54 16.29 -2.08
N PRO A 418 -7.74 17.63 -2.09
CA PRO A 418 -8.52 18.31 -3.13
C PRO A 418 -7.79 18.26 -4.48
N PRO A 419 -8.48 18.59 -5.59
CA PRO A 419 -7.82 18.95 -6.85
C PRO A 419 -6.82 20.09 -6.65
N LEU A 420 -5.95 20.33 -7.64
CA LEU A 420 -5.03 21.45 -7.63
C LEU A 420 -5.80 22.77 -7.54
N THR A 421 -5.29 23.69 -6.74
CA THR A 421 -5.69 25.10 -6.80
C THR A 421 -4.98 25.79 -7.96
N ASP A 422 -5.48 26.95 -8.38
CA ASP A 422 -4.88 27.75 -9.47
C ASP A 422 -3.39 28.05 -9.22
N VAL A 423 -3.01 28.31 -7.97
CA VAL A 423 -1.62 28.59 -7.56
C VAL A 423 -0.75 27.34 -7.70
N GLU A 424 -1.24 26.17 -7.26
CA GLU A 424 -0.54 24.89 -7.40
C GLU A 424 -0.42 24.46 -8.87
N ALA A 425 -1.47 24.70 -9.67
CA ALA A 425 -1.48 24.41 -11.10
C ALA A 425 -0.52 25.32 -11.88
N ARG A 426 -0.44 26.63 -11.54
CA ARG A 426 0.53 27.57 -12.13
C ARG A 426 1.97 27.15 -11.86
N GLY A 427 2.32 26.76 -10.64
CA GLY A 427 3.68 26.29 -10.33
C GLY A 427 4.05 25.00 -11.08
N LEU A 428 3.10 24.07 -11.25
CA LEU A 428 3.30 22.88 -12.10
C LEU A 428 3.51 23.25 -13.57
N TRP A 429 2.71 24.21 -14.05
CA TRP A 429 2.80 24.73 -15.41
C TRP A 429 4.14 25.41 -15.67
N GLU A 430 4.62 26.28 -14.78
CA GLU A 430 5.91 26.96 -14.91
C GLU A 430 7.10 26.01 -15.02
N VAL A 431 7.14 24.96 -14.19
CA VAL A 431 8.22 23.96 -14.30
C VAL A 431 8.17 23.25 -15.63
N LYS A 432 6.97 22.78 -16.02
CA LYS A 432 6.80 22.11 -17.31
C LYS A 432 7.16 23.04 -18.47
N ARG A 433 6.79 24.32 -18.39
CA ARG A 433 7.09 25.36 -19.39
C ARG A 433 8.59 25.56 -19.57
N ARG A 434 9.36 25.54 -18.48
CA ARG A 434 10.84 25.63 -18.51
C ARG A 434 11.51 24.34 -19.02
N GLU A 435 10.90 23.18 -18.78
CA GLU A 435 11.44 21.88 -19.19
C GLU A 435 11.10 21.48 -20.64
N GLY A 436 10.06 22.07 -21.24
CA GLY A 436 9.56 21.70 -22.57
C GLY A 436 8.85 20.35 -22.60
N GLY A 437 8.79 19.72 -23.78
CA GLY A 437 8.12 18.43 -23.99
C GLY A 437 6.63 18.53 -24.32
N TYR A 438 6.20 19.66 -24.90
CA TYR A 438 4.84 19.91 -25.38
C TYR A 438 4.72 19.72 -26.89
N TRP A 439 3.47 19.69 -27.36
CA TRP A 439 3.07 19.68 -28.78
C TRP A 439 2.48 21.00 -29.25
N SER A 440 2.22 21.91 -28.32
CA SER A 440 1.51 23.17 -28.53
C SER A 440 2.27 24.26 -27.79
N THR A 441 2.24 25.48 -28.31
CA THR A 441 2.95 26.61 -27.73
C THR A 441 2.53 26.86 -26.28
N PRO A 442 3.47 27.01 -25.33
CA PRO A 442 3.15 27.14 -23.91
C PRO A 442 2.64 28.56 -23.58
N ASN A 443 1.39 28.81 -23.96
CA ASN A 443 0.63 30.04 -23.74
C ASN A 443 -0.35 29.90 -22.57
N ASP A 444 -0.84 31.02 -22.04
CA ASP A 444 -1.77 31.04 -20.91
C ASP A 444 -3.16 30.47 -21.28
N GLU A 445 -3.57 30.60 -22.55
CA GLU A 445 -4.76 29.93 -23.11
C GLU A 445 -4.65 28.40 -23.03
N LEU A 446 -3.45 27.85 -23.29
CA LEU A 446 -3.20 26.41 -23.16
C LEU A 446 -3.22 26.00 -21.69
N PHE A 447 -2.68 26.83 -20.79
CA PHE A 447 -2.80 26.59 -19.35
C PHE A 447 -4.27 26.53 -18.90
N ILE A 448 -5.07 27.54 -19.24
CA ILE A 448 -6.49 27.65 -18.82
C ILE A 448 -7.31 26.49 -19.40
N SER A 449 -7.22 26.24 -20.71
CA SER A 449 -7.95 25.14 -21.36
C SER A 449 -7.61 23.78 -20.75
N LYS A 450 -6.33 23.47 -20.55
CA LYS A 450 -5.88 22.19 -19.97
C LYS A 450 -6.22 22.06 -18.48
N TYR A 451 -6.25 23.17 -17.74
CA TYR A 451 -6.68 23.19 -16.35
C TYR A 451 -8.18 22.90 -16.24
N LEU A 452 -9.01 23.56 -17.05
CA LEU A 452 -10.46 23.32 -17.13
C LEU A 452 -10.79 21.88 -17.58
N GLU A 453 -10.15 21.38 -18.66
CA GLU A 453 -10.28 19.98 -19.13
C GLU A 453 -9.96 18.97 -18.02
N SER A 454 -9.02 19.30 -17.13
CA SER A 454 -8.59 18.42 -16.05
C SER A 454 -9.45 18.52 -14.79
N ALA A 455 -10.29 19.56 -14.66
CA ALA A 455 -10.95 19.95 -13.41
C ALA A 455 -9.99 20.00 -12.20
N GLY A 456 -8.78 20.52 -12.42
CA GLY A 456 -7.70 20.56 -11.43
C GLY A 456 -7.10 19.19 -11.05
N ASN A 457 -7.48 18.07 -11.67
CA ASN A 457 -6.87 16.77 -11.39
C ASN A 457 -5.42 16.72 -11.92
N ILE A 458 -4.43 16.78 -11.02
CA ILE A 458 -2.99 16.76 -11.36
C ILE A 458 -2.60 15.62 -12.32
N GLY A 459 -3.20 14.43 -12.16
CA GLY A 459 -2.92 13.28 -13.02
C GLY A 459 -3.59 13.29 -14.38
N ALA A 460 -4.63 14.11 -14.58
CA ALA A 460 -5.21 14.41 -15.88
C ALA A 460 -4.45 15.57 -16.53
N PHE A 461 -4.26 16.68 -15.80
CA PHE A 461 -3.52 17.87 -16.21
C PHE A 461 -2.10 17.54 -16.72
N SER A 462 -1.29 16.86 -15.90
CA SER A 462 0.08 16.48 -16.30
C SER A 462 0.15 15.55 -17.52
N LYS A 463 -0.93 14.84 -17.86
CA LYS A 463 -1.02 14.03 -19.09
C LYS A 463 -1.52 14.83 -20.28
N SER A 464 -2.53 15.69 -20.10
CA SER A 464 -3.07 16.51 -21.20
C SER A 464 -1.98 17.43 -21.75
N LEU A 465 -1.13 18.00 -20.88
CA LEU A 465 0.04 18.78 -21.30
C LEU A 465 1.03 18.02 -22.22
N VAL A 466 1.21 16.71 -22.05
CA VAL A 466 2.25 15.92 -22.77
C VAL A 466 1.68 15.12 -23.94
N ARG A 467 0.36 14.89 -23.98
CA ARG A 467 -0.29 13.96 -24.93
C ARG A 467 -1.22 14.63 -25.95
N THR A 468 -1.34 15.94 -25.95
CA THR A 468 -2.17 16.67 -26.92
C THR A 468 -1.50 16.77 -28.29
N SER A 469 -1.51 15.67 -29.04
CA SER A 469 -1.64 15.79 -30.49
C SER A 469 -3.04 16.32 -30.81
N LEU A 470 -3.12 17.46 -31.47
CA LEU A 470 -4.32 17.88 -32.20
C LEU A 470 -4.56 16.93 -33.39
#